data_AF-A0A4Q7ZMH4-F1
#
_entry.id   AF-A0A4Q7ZMH4-F1
#
_cell.length_a   1.000
_cell.length_b   1.000
_cell.length_c   1.000
_cell.angle_alpha   90.00
_cell.angle_beta   90.00
_cell.angle_gamma   90.00
#
_symmetry.space_group_name_H-M   'P 1'
#
loop_
_entity.id
_entity.type
_entity.pdbx_description
1 polymer ?
#
loop_
_entity_poly.entity_id
_entity_poly.type
_entity_poly.pdbx_seq_one_letter_code
_entity_poly.pdbx_strand_id
1 'polypeptide(L)'
;MVQVDVFWSYAIGAGLGAAAARESLREPARELLADRRFTATVLFLGCVFAPSGIWLLWSFPGWETMHAADTHTDMPGWLVAVFAITNITQGVLGYVVARTLWQRGHHYLSWVQMPLGYLAMFFILAYGWDGTGYRRFFAATTEDWRSGQFDPIGFLGSDVALTLYAMGVVLVPLLLWMQASWWAGGLRTEGVPAPGRIRLTGLVLLAVFGLGLGTAIGAAVLLTLLGPIVGLIAVAVLVVAVLHPRSVAGLLARPFLPAPDTAVIPAPRHGLTVDA
;
A
#
# COMPACT_ATOMS: atom_id res chain seq x y z
N MET A 1 9.87 -0.70 11.34
CA MET A 1 8.53 -0.94 10.78
C MET A 1 7.55 0.21 11.01
N VAL A 2 7.61 0.97 12.11
CA VAL A 2 6.81 2.22 12.30
C VAL A 2 6.83 3.14 11.06
N GLN A 3 8.00 3.33 10.45
CA GLN A 3 8.17 4.14 9.22
C GLN A 3 7.52 3.51 7.99
N VAL A 4 7.50 2.17 7.93
CA VAL A 4 7.04 1.35 6.81
C VAL A 4 5.52 1.34 6.76
N ASP A 5 4.86 1.29 7.91
CA ASP A 5 3.41 1.19 8.02
C ASP A 5 2.66 2.41 7.48
N VAL A 6 3.26 3.60 7.54
CA VAL A 6 2.74 4.83 6.91
C VAL A 6 2.50 4.60 5.42
N PHE A 7 3.48 4.04 4.73
CA PHE A 7 3.41 3.76 3.29
C PHE A 7 2.54 2.56 2.98
N TRP A 8 2.55 1.55 3.85
CA TRP A 8 1.69 0.38 3.71
C TRP A 8 0.21 0.76 3.83
N SER A 9 -0.13 1.53 4.85
CA SER A 9 -1.48 2.07 5.08
C SER A 9 -1.93 2.91 3.88
N TYR A 10 -1.08 3.83 3.40
CA TYR A 10 -1.35 4.60 2.20
C TYR A 10 -1.63 3.70 0.99
N ALA A 11 -0.81 2.67 0.76
CA ALA A 11 -0.96 1.75 -0.36
C ALA A 11 -2.28 0.96 -0.29
N ILE A 12 -2.65 0.47 0.90
CA ILE A 12 -3.93 -0.18 1.17
C ILE A 12 -5.09 0.75 0.81
N GLY A 13 -5.06 1.96 1.36
CA GLY A 13 -6.04 2.99 1.10
C GLY A 13 -6.18 3.30 -0.38
N ALA A 14 -5.07 3.56 -1.06
CA ALA A 14 -5.02 3.85 -2.48
C ALA A 14 -5.60 2.72 -3.34
N GLY A 15 -5.24 1.47 -3.03
CA GLY A 15 -5.75 0.30 -3.73
C GLY A 15 -7.26 0.13 -3.60
N LEU A 16 -7.79 0.35 -2.40
CA LEU A 16 -9.22 0.32 -2.09
C LEU A 16 -9.96 1.52 -2.72
N GLY A 17 -9.35 2.71 -2.69
CA GLY A 17 -9.91 3.94 -3.25
C GLY A 17 -10.07 3.88 -4.77
N ALA A 18 -9.06 3.38 -5.48
CA ALA A 18 -9.13 3.17 -6.92
C ALA A 18 -10.23 2.15 -7.30
N ALA A 19 -10.30 1.01 -6.58
CA ALA A 19 -11.31 -0.01 -6.82
C ALA A 19 -12.73 0.49 -6.53
N ALA A 20 -12.91 1.21 -5.42
CA ALA A 20 -14.18 1.80 -5.03
C ALA A 20 -14.67 2.85 -6.03
N ALA A 21 -13.76 3.72 -6.49
CA ALA A 21 -14.08 4.74 -7.47
C ALA A 21 -14.60 4.14 -8.77
N ARG A 22 -13.95 3.08 -9.27
CA ARG A 22 -14.45 2.35 -10.44
C ARG A 22 -15.81 1.72 -10.20
N GLU A 23 -16.01 1.07 -9.06
CA GLU A 23 -17.30 0.44 -8.74
C GLU A 23 -18.45 1.44 -8.71
N SER A 24 -18.18 2.65 -8.21
CA SER A 24 -19.15 3.73 -8.08
C SER A 24 -19.41 4.54 -9.36
N LEU A 25 -18.83 4.20 -10.51
CA LEU A 25 -18.89 5.01 -11.74
C LEU A 25 -20.31 5.38 -12.20
N ARG A 26 -21.30 4.51 -11.96
CA ARG A 26 -22.72 4.74 -12.31
C ARG A 26 -23.59 5.13 -11.13
N GLU A 27 -23.02 5.22 -9.93
CA GLU A 27 -23.73 5.67 -8.74
C GLU A 27 -23.73 7.22 -8.70
N PRO A 28 -24.79 7.86 -8.17
CA PRO A 28 -24.75 9.30 -7.92
C PRO A 28 -23.55 9.67 -7.05
N ALA A 29 -22.92 10.81 -7.32
CA ALA A 29 -21.83 11.30 -6.50
C ALA A 29 -22.32 11.44 -5.04
N ARG A 30 -21.67 10.72 -4.13
CA ARG A 30 -21.91 10.80 -2.69
C ARG A 30 -20.75 11.50 -2.02
N GLU A 31 -21.08 12.28 -0.99
CA GLU A 31 -20.11 12.80 -0.03
C GLU A 31 -19.27 11.66 0.55
N LEU A 32 -18.01 11.95 0.88
CA LEU A 32 -17.04 10.95 1.31
C LEU A 32 -17.54 10.13 2.51
N LEU A 33 -18.11 10.80 3.52
CA LEU A 33 -18.61 10.15 4.74
C LEU A 33 -19.88 9.32 4.51
N ALA A 34 -20.60 9.57 3.41
CA ALA A 34 -21.79 8.82 3.02
C ALA A 34 -21.48 7.62 2.09
N ASP A 35 -20.21 7.46 1.70
CA ASP A 35 -19.78 6.34 0.86
C ASP A 35 -19.49 5.10 1.72
N ARG A 36 -20.31 4.05 1.54
CA ARG A 36 -20.15 2.76 2.22
C ARG A 36 -18.76 2.16 2.06
N ARG A 37 -18.09 2.39 0.93
CA ARG A 37 -16.75 1.83 0.63
C ARG A 37 -15.68 2.60 1.38
N PHE A 38 -15.87 3.91 1.56
CA PHE A 38 -15.03 4.71 2.44
C PHE A 38 -15.18 4.23 3.89
N THR A 39 -16.41 4.09 4.38
CA THR A 39 -16.67 3.57 5.73
C THR A 39 -16.07 2.19 5.94
N ALA A 40 -16.25 1.27 4.98
CA ALA A 40 -15.63 -0.06 5.05
C ALA A 40 -14.10 0.00 5.08
N THR A 41 -13.48 0.93 4.36
CA THR A 41 -12.03 1.15 4.38
C THR A 41 -11.58 1.67 5.75
N VAL A 42 -12.28 2.65 6.32
CA VAL A 42 -11.97 3.19 7.66
C VAL A 42 -12.13 2.11 8.73
N LEU A 43 -13.18 1.28 8.65
CA LEU A 43 -13.38 0.16 9.57
C LEU A 43 -12.28 -0.90 9.41
N PHE A 44 -11.89 -1.24 8.18
CA PHE A 44 -10.76 -2.15 7.96
C PHE A 44 -9.47 -1.59 8.58
N LEU A 45 -9.17 -0.31 8.33
CA LEU A 45 -7.98 0.34 8.87
C LEU A 45 -8.01 0.41 10.41
N GLY A 46 -9.13 0.81 11.00
CA GLY A 46 -9.26 1.02 12.44
C GLY A 46 -9.47 -0.26 13.26
N CYS A 47 -10.13 -1.27 12.71
CA CYS A 47 -10.48 -2.50 13.43
C CYS A 47 -9.55 -3.68 13.11
N VAL A 48 -8.80 -3.64 12.01
CA VAL A 48 -7.94 -4.76 11.58
C VAL A 48 -6.49 -4.31 11.46
N PHE A 49 -6.21 -3.35 10.57
CA PHE A 49 -4.83 -2.99 10.23
C PHE A 49 -4.09 -2.28 11.37
N ALA A 50 -4.63 -1.19 11.90
CA ALA A 50 -3.99 -0.43 12.97
C ALA A 50 -3.82 -1.26 14.25
N PRO A 51 -4.84 -2.03 14.72
CA PRO A 51 -4.65 -2.93 15.86
C PRO A 51 -3.54 -3.96 15.66
N SER A 52 -3.37 -4.52 14.45
CA SER A 52 -2.25 -5.44 14.19
C SER A 52 -0.89 -4.77 14.30
N GLY A 53 -0.73 -3.55 13.79
CA GLY A 53 0.50 -2.78 13.95
C GLY A 53 0.79 -2.44 15.41
N ILE A 54 -0.23 -2.02 16.17
CA ILE A 54 -0.08 -1.70 17.60
C ILE A 54 0.34 -2.94 18.38
N TRP A 55 -0.22 -4.10 18.05
CA TRP A 55 0.20 -5.36 18.64
C TRP A 55 1.68 -5.64 18.35
N LEU A 56 2.15 -5.50 17.10
CA LEU A 56 3.57 -5.68 16.77
C LEU A 56 4.47 -4.69 17.51
N LEU A 57 4.09 -3.42 17.57
CA LEU A 57 4.82 -2.39 18.33
C LEU A 57 4.93 -2.74 19.81
N TRP A 58 3.86 -3.30 20.37
CA TRP A 58 3.83 -3.68 21.78
C TRP A 58 4.44 -5.05 22.06
N SER A 59 4.46 -5.99 21.12
CA SER A 59 5.09 -7.30 21.35
C SER A 59 6.58 -7.30 21.02
N PHE A 60 6.99 -6.50 20.03
CA PHE A 60 8.33 -6.52 19.45
C PHE A 60 8.87 -5.10 19.21
N PRO A 61 9.07 -4.28 20.27
CA PRO A 61 9.45 -2.86 20.13
C PRO A 61 10.76 -2.66 19.36
N GLY A 62 11.77 -3.52 19.59
CA GLY A 62 13.01 -3.56 18.81
C GLY A 62 12.74 -3.69 17.32
N TRP A 63 12.13 -4.80 16.90
CA TRP A 63 11.83 -5.06 15.50
C TRP A 63 10.95 -3.98 14.87
N GLU A 64 9.86 -3.60 15.56
CA GLU A 64 8.89 -2.64 15.04
C GLU A 64 9.51 -1.25 14.85
N THR A 65 10.50 -0.86 15.65
CA THR A 65 11.20 0.42 15.50
C THR A 65 12.44 0.36 14.62
N MET A 66 12.68 -0.74 13.90
CA MET A 66 13.95 -0.98 13.17
C MET A 66 15.19 -0.96 14.08
N HIS A 67 15.03 -1.42 15.32
CA HIS A 67 16.02 -1.45 16.39
C HIS A 67 16.49 -0.07 16.83
N ALA A 68 15.57 0.92 16.81
CA ALA A 68 15.80 2.27 17.33
C ALA A 68 15.42 2.40 18.81
N ALA A 69 14.46 1.59 19.28
CA ALA A 69 14.07 1.45 20.67
C ALA A 69 14.15 -0.03 21.05
N ASP A 70 14.85 -0.38 22.13
CA ASP A 70 15.02 -1.79 22.52
C ASP A 70 13.79 -2.33 23.25
N THR A 71 13.16 -1.46 24.04
CA THR A 71 12.07 -1.81 24.96
C THR A 71 10.98 -0.73 24.95
N HIS A 72 9.85 -1.04 25.59
CA HIS A 72 8.74 -0.09 25.76
C HIS A 72 9.11 1.17 26.53
N THR A 73 10.07 1.08 27.45
CA THR A 73 10.51 2.23 28.24
C THR A 73 11.29 3.23 27.41
N ASP A 74 11.83 2.81 26.26
CA ASP A 74 12.56 3.67 25.32
C ASP A 74 11.60 4.40 24.37
N MET A 75 10.33 3.98 24.31
CA MET A 75 9.31 4.56 23.44
C MET A 75 8.43 5.55 24.21
N PRO A 76 8.40 6.83 23.82
CA PRO A 76 7.49 7.77 24.45
C PRO A 76 6.04 7.46 24.04
N GLY A 77 5.10 7.55 24.97
CA GLY A 77 3.70 7.18 24.72
C GLY A 77 3.03 7.93 23.55
N TRP A 78 3.47 9.15 23.26
CA TRP A 78 2.98 9.90 22.09
C TRP A 78 3.34 9.23 20.76
N LEU A 79 4.48 8.52 20.69
CA LEU A 79 4.91 7.81 19.48
C LEU A 79 3.91 6.70 19.14
N VAL A 80 3.47 5.95 20.14
CA VAL A 80 2.46 4.89 19.99
C VAL A 80 1.13 5.48 19.52
N ALA A 81 0.71 6.61 20.10
CA ALA A 81 -0.51 7.31 19.69
C ALA A 81 -0.42 7.83 18.25
N VAL A 82 0.70 8.46 17.88
CA VAL A 82 0.93 8.95 16.52
C VAL A 82 0.93 7.79 15.54
N PHE A 83 1.63 6.69 15.85
CA PHE A 83 1.66 5.50 15.02
C PHE A 83 0.26 4.93 14.73
N ALA A 84 -0.58 4.79 15.76
CA ALA A 84 -1.96 4.36 15.61
C ALA A 84 -2.77 5.32 14.70
N ILE A 85 -2.64 6.64 14.92
CA ILE A 85 -3.32 7.67 14.12
C ILE A 85 -2.83 7.63 12.67
N THR A 86 -1.53 7.50 12.44
CA THR A 86 -0.95 7.48 11.08
C THR A 86 -1.40 6.27 10.30
N ASN A 87 -1.52 5.11 10.94
CA ASN A 87 -2.00 3.89 10.28
C ASN A 87 -3.44 3.98 9.79
N ILE A 88 -4.25 4.89 10.34
CA ILE A 88 -5.61 5.14 9.86
C ILE A 88 -5.62 6.30 8.87
N THR A 89 -5.01 7.42 9.25
CA THR A 89 -5.06 8.66 8.46
C THR A 89 -4.33 8.55 7.12
N GLN A 90 -3.24 7.79 7.03
CA GLN A 90 -2.52 7.59 5.77
C GLN A 90 -3.30 6.70 4.80
N GLY A 91 -4.00 5.68 5.29
CA GLY A 91 -4.90 4.88 4.47
C GLY A 91 -6.12 5.67 4.02
N VAL A 92 -6.67 6.54 4.87
CA VAL A 92 -7.70 7.51 4.46
C VAL A 92 -7.17 8.43 3.36
N LEU A 93 -5.97 8.98 3.53
CA LEU A 93 -5.34 9.85 2.53
C LEU A 93 -5.14 9.12 1.19
N GLY A 94 -4.57 7.91 1.21
CA GLY A 94 -4.39 7.09 0.01
C GLY A 94 -5.71 6.83 -0.72
N TYR A 95 -6.77 6.49 0.04
CA TYR A 95 -8.11 6.30 -0.52
C TYR A 95 -8.63 7.55 -1.21
N VAL A 96 -8.55 8.71 -0.54
CA VAL A 96 -9.05 9.98 -1.05
C VAL A 96 -8.29 10.42 -2.30
N VAL A 97 -6.96 10.31 -2.29
CA VAL A 97 -6.11 10.67 -3.42
C VAL A 97 -6.43 9.78 -4.63
N ALA A 98 -6.44 8.46 -4.45
CA ALA A 98 -6.74 7.53 -5.53
C ALA A 98 -8.16 7.73 -6.09
N ARG A 99 -9.17 7.90 -5.23
CA ARG A 99 -10.55 8.18 -5.65
C ARG A 99 -10.66 9.49 -6.41
N THR A 100 -10.00 10.55 -5.93
CA THR A 100 -10.02 11.87 -6.57
C THR A 100 -9.36 11.83 -7.95
N LEU A 101 -8.19 11.18 -8.06
CA LEU A 101 -7.51 10.99 -9.35
C LEU A 101 -8.38 10.22 -10.35
N TRP A 102 -9.08 9.19 -9.87
CA TRP A 102 -10.00 8.41 -10.69
C TRP A 102 -11.16 9.27 -11.21
N GLN A 103 -11.82 10.01 -10.31
CA GLN A 103 -12.95 10.88 -10.67
C GLN A 103 -12.55 12.01 -11.63
N ARG A 104 -11.29 12.44 -11.61
CA ARG A 104 -10.72 13.41 -12.56
C ARG A 104 -10.29 12.80 -13.89
N GLY A 105 -10.54 11.51 -14.12
CA GLY A 105 -10.16 10.80 -15.36
C GLY A 105 -8.70 10.35 -15.40
N HIS A 106 -7.90 10.61 -14.36
CA HIS A 106 -6.51 10.16 -14.27
C HIS A 106 -6.41 8.71 -13.76
N HIS A 107 -7.10 7.77 -14.43
CA HIS A 107 -7.27 6.39 -13.98
C HIS A 107 -5.94 5.65 -13.75
N TYR A 108 -4.95 5.86 -14.63
CA TYR A 108 -3.62 5.27 -14.45
C TYR A 108 -2.90 5.83 -13.21
N LEU A 109 -2.96 7.15 -13.02
CA LEU A 109 -2.34 7.79 -11.84
C LEU A 109 -3.05 7.39 -10.55
N SER A 110 -4.35 7.12 -10.59
CA SER A 110 -5.10 6.55 -9.46
C SER A 110 -4.61 5.14 -9.14
N TRP A 111 -4.50 4.27 -10.15
CA TRP A 111 -4.05 2.89 -9.96
C TRP A 111 -2.60 2.82 -9.47
N VAL A 112 -1.69 3.66 -9.99
CA VAL A 112 -0.27 3.62 -9.64
C VAL A 112 0.04 4.06 -8.20
N GLN A 113 -0.90 4.73 -7.52
CA GLN A 113 -0.72 5.11 -6.11
C GLN A 113 -0.47 3.89 -5.21
N MET A 114 -1.17 2.76 -5.47
CA MET A 114 -1.00 1.54 -4.69
C MET A 114 0.41 0.94 -4.85
N PRO A 115 0.89 0.57 -6.04
CA PRO A 115 2.25 0.02 -6.20
C PRO A 115 3.32 1.03 -5.79
N LEU A 116 3.09 2.35 -5.93
CA LEU A 116 4.02 3.37 -5.44
C LEU A 116 4.13 3.38 -3.91
N GLY A 117 3.01 3.25 -3.19
CA GLY A 117 3.02 3.11 -1.73
C GLY A 117 3.75 1.83 -1.28
N TYR A 118 3.48 0.70 -1.95
CA TYR A 118 4.22 -0.55 -1.69
C TYR A 118 5.70 -0.46 -2.05
N LEU A 119 6.07 0.26 -3.12
CA LEU A 119 7.47 0.53 -3.46
C LEU A 119 8.17 1.27 -2.32
N ALA A 120 7.58 2.36 -1.80
CA ALA A 120 8.16 3.11 -0.70
C ALA A 120 8.30 2.24 0.57
N MET A 121 7.26 1.47 0.89
CA MET A 121 7.26 0.50 1.98
C MET A 121 8.42 -0.51 1.85
N PHE A 122 8.51 -1.22 0.72
CA PHE A 122 9.55 -2.22 0.48
C PHE A 122 10.94 -1.59 0.35
N PHE A 123 11.06 -0.35 -0.12
CA PHE A 123 12.35 0.33 -0.21
C PHE A 123 12.95 0.58 1.18
N ILE A 124 12.14 0.98 2.16
CA ILE A 124 12.58 1.11 3.56
C ILE A 124 12.99 -0.26 4.11
N LEU A 125 12.26 -1.33 3.79
CA LEU A 125 12.62 -2.69 4.20
C LEU A 125 13.89 -3.20 3.54
N ALA A 126 14.11 -2.92 2.26
CA ALA A 126 15.26 -3.43 1.53
C ALA A 126 16.53 -2.63 1.83
N TYR A 127 16.44 -1.30 1.75
CA TYR A 127 17.59 -0.41 1.87
C TYR A 127 17.65 0.31 3.23
N GLY A 128 16.52 0.81 3.73
CA GLY A 128 16.48 1.62 4.94
C GLY A 128 17.15 2.99 4.74
N TRP A 129 17.51 3.67 5.83
CA TRP A 129 18.17 4.99 5.76
C TRP A 129 19.70 4.91 5.62
N ASP A 130 20.30 3.76 5.95
CA ASP A 130 21.75 3.55 6.02
C ASP A 130 22.22 2.35 5.17
N GLY A 131 21.36 1.81 4.30
CA GLY A 131 21.67 0.62 3.49
C GLY A 131 21.54 -0.71 4.24
N THR A 132 21.12 -0.71 5.51
CA THR A 132 20.99 -1.92 6.35
C THR A 132 19.55 -2.36 6.58
N GLY A 133 18.58 -1.79 5.87
CA GLY A 133 17.16 -2.06 6.05
C GLY A 133 16.84 -3.56 6.10
N TYR A 134 17.35 -4.34 5.14
CA TYR A 134 17.07 -5.77 5.08
C TYR A 134 17.64 -6.51 6.30
N ARG A 135 18.83 -6.12 6.77
CA ARG A 135 19.45 -6.71 7.97
C ARG A 135 18.63 -6.44 9.22
N ARG A 136 18.09 -5.22 9.34
CA ARG A 136 17.18 -4.85 10.45
C ARG A 136 15.87 -5.63 10.40
N PHE A 137 15.30 -5.83 9.21
CA PHE A 137 14.08 -6.61 9.02
C PHE A 137 14.26 -8.08 9.43
N PHE A 138 15.36 -8.71 9.02
CA PHE A 138 15.64 -10.13 9.30
C PHE A 138 16.25 -10.40 10.69
N ALA A 139 16.47 -9.36 11.51
CA ALA A 139 16.89 -9.51 12.90
C ALA A 139 15.66 -9.46 13.82
N ALA A 140 15.26 -10.60 14.39
CA ALA A 140 14.06 -10.71 15.22
C ALA A 140 14.19 -9.95 16.55
N THR A 141 15.39 -9.90 17.12
CA THR A 141 15.70 -9.18 18.35
C THR A 141 16.79 -8.12 18.14
N THR A 142 16.88 -7.15 19.07
CA THR A 142 17.99 -6.18 19.08
C THR A 142 19.35 -6.88 19.26
N GLU A 143 19.39 -7.98 20.00
CA GLU A 143 20.62 -8.76 20.18
C GLU A 143 21.10 -9.34 18.84
N ASP A 144 20.19 -9.96 18.07
CA ASP A 144 20.49 -10.46 16.73
C ASP A 144 21.00 -9.34 15.83
N TRP A 145 20.34 -8.18 15.88
CA TRP A 145 20.76 -6.99 15.13
C TRP A 145 22.18 -6.54 15.49
N ARG A 146 22.50 -6.44 16.79
CA ARG A 146 23.81 -6.01 17.29
C ARG A 146 24.91 -7.03 17.02
N SER A 147 24.58 -8.31 17.00
CA SER A 147 25.51 -9.38 16.63
C SER A 147 26.01 -9.23 15.18
N GLY A 148 25.24 -8.51 14.35
CA GLY A 148 25.53 -8.31 12.94
C GLY A 148 25.23 -9.52 12.06
N GLN A 149 24.73 -10.62 12.64
CA GLN A 149 24.36 -11.82 11.90
C GLN A 149 23.20 -11.56 10.94
N PHE A 150 23.24 -12.23 9.80
CA PHE A 150 22.17 -12.21 8.82
C PHE A 150 21.64 -13.63 8.66
N ASP A 151 20.58 -13.95 9.40
CA ASP A 151 19.93 -15.26 9.39
C ASP A 151 18.47 -15.16 8.92
N PRO A 152 18.24 -15.05 7.60
CA PRO A 152 16.89 -14.98 7.07
C PRO A 152 16.10 -16.28 7.28
N ILE A 153 16.75 -17.44 7.47
CA ILE A 153 16.05 -18.72 7.67
C ILE A 153 15.56 -18.82 9.11
N GLY A 154 16.42 -18.50 10.08
CA GLY A 154 16.04 -18.44 11.50
C GLY A 154 14.91 -17.43 11.74
N PHE A 155 14.95 -16.29 11.05
CA PHE A 155 13.87 -15.30 11.12
C PHE A 155 12.49 -15.90 10.79
N LEU A 156 12.37 -16.79 9.80
CA LEU A 156 11.07 -17.36 9.39
C LEU A 156 10.40 -18.19 10.49
N GLY A 157 11.18 -18.69 11.46
CA GLY A 157 10.70 -19.42 12.63
C GLY A 157 10.59 -18.57 13.90
N SER A 158 10.93 -17.27 13.83
CA SER A 158 10.89 -16.37 14.99
C SER A 158 9.45 -16.01 15.40
N ASP A 159 9.27 -15.60 16.66
CA ASP A 159 7.98 -15.13 17.18
C ASP A 159 7.41 -13.96 16.38
N VAL A 160 8.29 -13.08 15.86
CA VAL A 160 7.93 -11.98 14.97
C VAL A 160 7.29 -12.54 13.69
N ALA A 161 7.97 -13.45 12.99
CA ALA A 161 7.48 -14.02 11.74
C ALA A 161 6.19 -14.81 11.94
N LEU A 162 6.10 -15.62 13.00
CA LEU A 162 4.89 -16.37 13.34
C LEU A 162 3.70 -15.44 13.62
N THR A 163 3.93 -14.32 14.31
CA THR A 163 2.90 -13.30 14.56
C THR A 163 2.46 -12.65 13.25
N LEU A 164 3.40 -12.29 12.37
CA LEU A 164 3.10 -11.74 11.05
C LEU A 164 2.28 -12.71 10.20
N TYR A 165 2.57 -14.02 10.24
CA TYR A 165 1.79 -15.02 9.53
C TYR A 165 0.36 -15.12 10.08
N ALA A 166 0.21 -15.18 11.41
CA ALA A 166 -1.09 -15.24 12.06
C ALA A 166 -1.97 -14.02 11.70
N MET A 167 -1.39 -12.82 11.76
CA MET A 167 -2.07 -11.58 11.36
C MET A 167 -2.36 -11.57 9.85
N GLY A 168 -1.38 -11.98 9.04
CA GLY A 168 -1.48 -12.02 7.58
C GLY A 168 -2.61 -12.93 7.08
N VAL A 169 -2.85 -14.07 7.73
CA VAL A 169 -3.95 -15.00 7.41
C VAL A 169 -5.33 -14.34 7.54
N VAL A 170 -5.48 -13.31 8.37
CA VAL A 170 -6.74 -12.57 8.51
C VAL A 170 -6.75 -11.32 7.63
N LEU A 171 -5.70 -10.50 7.76
CA LEU A 171 -5.60 -9.19 7.14
C LEU A 171 -5.54 -9.29 5.60
N VAL A 172 -4.68 -10.15 5.06
CA VAL A 172 -4.42 -10.22 3.62
C VAL A 172 -5.63 -10.77 2.85
N PRO A 173 -6.28 -11.87 3.26
CA PRO A 173 -7.48 -12.34 2.56
C PRO A 173 -8.63 -11.34 2.60
N LEU A 174 -8.85 -10.66 3.73
CA LEU A 174 -9.91 -9.66 3.84
C LEU A 174 -9.65 -8.47 2.91
N LEU A 175 -8.44 -7.92 2.93
CA LEU A 175 -8.02 -6.83 2.05
C LEU A 175 -8.19 -7.20 0.58
N LEU A 176 -7.64 -8.34 0.16
CA LEU A 176 -7.70 -8.78 -1.23
C LEU A 176 -9.12 -9.11 -1.67
N TRP A 177 -9.95 -9.66 -0.76
CA TRP A 177 -11.37 -9.87 -1.03
C TRP A 177 -12.10 -8.56 -1.27
N MET A 178 -11.94 -7.57 -0.39
CA MET A 178 -12.55 -6.24 -0.57
C MET A 178 -12.14 -5.64 -1.91
N GLN A 179 -10.83 -5.55 -2.16
CA GLN A 179 -10.29 -4.91 -3.36
C GLN A 179 -10.72 -5.64 -4.64
N ALA A 180 -10.58 -6.98 -4.70
CA ALA A 180 -10.98 -7.76 -5.87
C ALA A 180 -12.51 -7.74 -6.09
N SER A 181 -13.30 -7.70 -5.01
CA SER A 181 -14.76 -7.62 -5.12
C SER A 181 -15.22 -6.30 -5.74
N TRP A 182 -14.59 -5.18 -5.38
CA TRP A 182 -14.92 -3.85 -5.89
C TRP A 182 -14.46 -3.67 -7.34
N TRP A 183 -13.25 -4.13 -7.68
CA TRP A 183 -12.80 -4.18 -9.08
C TRP A 183 -13.74 -5.01 -9.96
N ALA A 184 -14.12 -6.21 -9.50
CA ALA A 184 -15.08 -7.05 -10.22
C ALA A 184 -16.49 -6.43 -10.28
N GLY A 185 -16.89 -5.68 -9.25
CA GLY A 185 -18.12 -4.90 -9.24
C GLY A 185 -18.13 -3.84 -10.33
N GLY A 186 -17.08 -3.00 -10.40
CA GLY A 186 -16.98 -1.93 -11.39
C GLY A 186 -16.96 -2.43 -12.83
N LEU A 187 -16.23 -3.50 -13.11
CA LEU A 187 -16.21 -4.12 -14.45
C LEU A 187 -17.60 -4.64 -14.86
N ARG A 188 -18.32 -5.29 -13.94
CA ARG A 188 -19.70 -5.75 -14.19
C ARG A 188 -20.65 -4.57 -14.43
N THR A 189 -20.52 -3.50 -13.64
CA THR A 189 -21.31 -2.28 -13.82
C THR A 189 -21.05 -1.68 -15.20
N GLU A 190 -19.84 -1.71 -15.73
CA GLU A 190 -19.53 -1.25 -17.08
C GLU A 190 -20.05 -2.17 -18.20
N GLY A 191 -20.56 -3.36 -17.89
CA GLY A 191 -20.96 -4.37 -18.89
C GLY A 191 -19.78 -5.13 -19.50
N VAL A 192 -18.58 -4.98 -18.93
CA VAL A 192 -17.37 -5.67 -19.37
C VAL A 192 -17.28 -7.02 -18.65
N PRO A 193 -16.92 -8.13 -19.34
CA PRO A 193 -16.66 -9.39 -18.67
C PRO A 193 -15.60 -9.23 -17.57
N ALA A 194 -16.02 -9.33 -16.32
CA ALA A 194 -15.13 -9.19 -15.18
C ALA A 194 -14.25 -10.44 -15.05
N PRO A 195 -12.91 -10.32 -14.95
CA PRO A 195 -12.05 -11.42 -14.56
C PRO A 195 -12.52 -12.00 -13.22
N GLY A 196 -12.35 -13.31 -13.04
CA GLY A 196 -12.62 -13.95 -11.76
C GLY A 196 -11.80 -13.31 -10.63
N ARG A 197 -12.36 -13.29 -9.41
CA ARG A 197 -11.71 -12.67 -8.24
C ARG A 197 -10.29 -13.19 -8.00
N ILE A 198 -10.05 -14.48 -8.21
CA ILE A 198 -8.72 -15.10 -8.10
C ILE A 198 -7.71 -14.44 -9.05
N ARG A 199 -8.12 -14.17 -10.30
CA ARG A 199 -7.25 -13.50 -11.27
C ARG A 199 -6.98 -12.04 -10.87
N LEU A 200 -7.98 -11.33 -10.37
CA LEU A 200 -7.81 -9.96 -9.87
C LEU A 200 -6.86 -9.93 -8.66
N THR A 201 -7.04 -10.84 -7.70
CA THR A 201 -6.12 -11.04 -6.58
C THR A 201 -4.70 -11.30 -7.07
N GLY A 202 -4.51 -12.21 -8.02
CA GLY A 202 -3.19 -12.50 -8.59
C GLY A 202 -2.55 -11.27 -9.25
N LEU A 203 -3.33 -10.46 -9.97
CA LEU A 203 -2.85 -9.22 -10.58
C LEU A 203 -2.49 -8.15 -9.54
N VAL A 204 -3.27 -8.01 -8.47
CA VAL A 204 -2.96 -7.12 -7.34
C VAL A 204 -1.65 -7.56 -6.68
N LEU A 205 -1.51 -8.85 -6.35
CA LEU A 205 -0.29 -9.40 -5.75
C LEU A 205 0.92 -9.21 -6.67
N LEU A 206 0.75 -9.39 -7.98
CA LEU A 206 1.80 -9.13 -8.97
C LEU A 206 2.19 -7.66 -9.03
N ALA A 207 1.24 -6.73 -8.85
CA ALA A 207 1.57 -5.31 -8.72
C ALA A 207 2.32 -5.02 -7.40
N VAL A 208 1.88 -5.60 -6.27
CA VAL A 208 2.52 -5.42 -4.96
C VAL A 208 3.96 -5.95 -4.95
N PHE A 209 4.16 -7.23 -5.31
CA PHE A 209 5.47 -7.87 -5.25
C PHE A 209 6.31 -7.61 -6.48
N GLY A 210 5.71 -7.59 -7.68
CA GLY A 210 6.45 -7.33 -8.92
C GLY A 210 6.88 -5.87 -9.03
N LEU A 211 5.93 -4.93 -8.96
CA LEU A 211 6.24 -3.50 -9.12
C LEU A 211 6.76 -2.88 -7.82
N GLY A 212 6.17 -3.22 -6.66
CA GLY A 212 6.63 -2.71 -5.37
C GLY A 212 7.97 -3.32 -4.95
N LEU A 213 7.95 -4.60 -4.54
CA LEU A 213 9.15 -5.27 -3.99
C LEU A 213 10.27 -5.42 -5.03
N GLY A 214 9.96 -5.86 -6.25
CA GLY A 214 10.98 -6.05 -7.29
C GLY A 214 11.74 -4.77 -7.62
N THR A 215 11.03 -3.66 -7.75
CA THR A 215 11.66 -2.35 -8.01
C THR A 215 12.42 -1.82 -6.78
N ALA A 216 11.91 -2.05 -5.57
CA ALA A 216 12.61 -1.68 -4.33
C ALA A 216 13.95 -2.42 -4.17
N ILE A 217 13.98 -3.73 -4.47
CA ILE A 217 15.22 -4.52 -4.49
C ILE A 217 16.17 -3.97 -5.56
N GLY A 218 15.68 -3.72 -6.78
CA GLY A 218 16.49 -3.11 -7.84
C GLY A 218 17.09 -1.76 -7.41
N ALA A 219 16.30 -0.93 -6.73
CA ALA A 219 16.75 0.35 -6.22
C ALA A 219 17.83 0.21 -5.13
N ALA A 220 17.65 -0.73 -4.19
CA ALA A 220 18.61 -1.02 -3.13
C ALA A 220 19.96 -1.51 -3.70
N VAL A 221 19.91 -2.37 -4.74
CA VAL A 221 21.11 -2.86 -5.45
C VAL A 221 21.83 -1.71 -6.15
N LEU A 222 21.11 -0.85 -6.88
CA LEU A 222 21.70 0.29 -7.58
C LEU A 222 22.39 1.26 -6.61
N LEU A 223 21.76 1.57 -5.48
CA LEU A 223 22.34 2.44 -4.45
C LEU A 223 23.59 1.83 -3.82
N THR A 224 23.59 0.51 -3.60
CA THR A 224 24.75 -0.21 -3.04
C THR A 224 25.92 -0.26 -4.02
N LEU A 225 25.66 -0.52 -5.30
CA LEU A 225 26.72 -0.70 -6.30
C LEU A 225 27.30 0.62 -6.84
N LEU A 226 26.47 1.64 -7.00
CA LEU A 226 26.86 2.90 -7.65
C LEU A 226 27.16 4.03 -6.65
N GLY A 227 26.97 3.78 -5.35
CA GLY A 227 27.02 4.79 -4.32
C GLY A 227 25.80 5.74 -4.35
N PRO A 228 25.71 6.67 -3.40
CA PRO A 228 24.47 7.41 -3.14
C PRO A 228 24.07 8.36 -4.27
N ILE A 229 25.01 9.10 -4.86
CA ILE A 229 24.69 10.14 -5.86
C ILE A 229 24.29 9.49 -7.20
N VAL A 230 25.16 8.64 -7.75
CA VAL A 230 24.90 7.97 -9.03
C VAL A 230 23.77 6.96 -8.88
N GLY A 231 23.73 6.24 -7.75
CA GLY A 231 22.64 5.34 -7.40
C GLY A 231 21.29 6.06 -7.36
N LEU A 232 21.18 7.24 -6.74
CA LEU A 232 19.92 7.98 -6.69
C LEU A 232 19.40 8.35 -8.10
N ILE A 233 20.29 8.79 -8.99
CA ILE A 233 19.93 9.07 -10.39
C ILE A 233 19.46 7.79 -11.08
N ALA A 234 20.19 6.67 -10.91
CA ALA A 234 19.81 5.38 -11.47
C ALA A 234 18.47 4.87 -10.93
N VAL A 235 18.19 5.06 -9.63
CA VAL A 235 16.89 4.73 -9.01
C VAL A 235 15.77 5.59 -9.60
N ALA A 236 15.97 6.89 -9.78
CA ALA A 236 14.97 7.75 -10.40
C ALA A 236 14.62 7.28 -11.82
N VAL A 237 15.64 6.95 -12.62
CA VAL A 237 15.45 6.38 -13.96
C VAL A 237 14.72 5.04 -13.90
N LEU A 238 15.10 4.15 -12.98
CA LEU A 238 14.44 2.85 -12.79
C LEU A 238 12.95 3.03 -12.44
N VAL A 239 12.63 3.87 -11.46
CA VAL A 239 11.25 4.10 -11.01
C VAL A 239 10.41 4.68 -12.15
N VAL A 240 10.92 5.67 -12.88
CA VAL A 240 10.23 6.22 -14.05
C VAL A 240 10.04 5.16 -15.13
N ALA A 241 11.09 4.39 -15.45
CA ALA A 241 11.02 3.35 -16.47
C ALA A 241 10.02 2.24 -16.11
N VAL A 242 10.00 1.79 -14.85
CA VAL A 242 9.10 0.73 -14.38
C VAL A 242 7.67 1.22 -14.21
N LEU A 243 7.44 2.44 -13.73
CA LEU A 243 6.10 3.00 -13.50
C LEU A 243 5.55 3.82 -14.68
N HIS A 244 6.21 3.79 -15.84
CA HIS A 244 5.71 4.47 -17.03
C HIS A 244 4.43 3.78 -17.57
N PRO A 245 3.43 4.51 -18.09
CA PRO A 245 2.22 3.91 -18.68
C PRO A 245 2.46 2.94 -19.85
N ARG A 246 3.65 2.97 -20.46
CA ARG A 246 4.06 2.09 -21.58
C ARG A 246 4.95 0.91 -21.14
N SER A 247 5.25 0.77 -19.86
CA SER A 247 6.11 -0.28 -19.32
C SER A 247 5.30 -1.46 -18.76
N VAL A 248 5.96 -2.30 -17.97
CA VAL A 248 5.33 -3.39 -17.18
C VAL A 248 4.18 -2.88 -16.31
N ALA A 249 4.31 -1.71 -15.67
CA ALA A 249 3.22 -1.15 -14.88
C ALA A 249 1.99 -0.82 -15.74
N GLY A 250 2.21 -0.25 -16.93
CA GLY A 250 1.16 -0.05 -17.93
C GLY A 250 0.45 -1.34 -18.31
N LEU A 251 1.22 -2.40 -18.60
CA LEU A 251 0.68 -3.71 -18.95
C LEU A 251 -0.17 -4.31 -17.82
N LEU A 252 0.30 -4.22 -16.57
CA LEU A 252 -0.40 -4.70 -15.38
C LEU A 252 -1.64 -3.86 -15.03
N ALA A 253 -1.63 -2.57 -15.34
CA ALA A 253 -2.75 -1.68 -15.09
C ALA A 253 -3.94 -1.94 -16.04
N ARG A 254 -3.70 -2.40 -17.28
CA ARG A 254 -4.74 -2.57 -18.32
C ARG A 254 -6.05 -3.21 -17.85
N PRO A 255 -6.05 -4.32 -17.09
CA PRO A 255 -7.28 -4.95 -16.62
C PRO A 255 -8.10 -4.07 -15.65
N PHE A 256 -7.45 -3.08 -15.04
CA PHE A 256 -8.02 -2.18 -14.04
C PHE A 256 -8.40 -0.81 -14.60
N LEU A 257 -8.04 -0.48 -15.84
CA LEU A 257 -8.42 0.79 -16.47
C LEU A 257 -9.72 0.62 -17.28
N PRO A 258 -10.52 1.70 -17.45
CA PRO A 258 -11.61 1.69 -18.40
C PRO A 258 -11.08 1.62 -19.83
N ALA A 259 -11.90 1.14 -20.76
CA ALA A 259 -11.57 1.15 -22.17
C ALA A 259 -11.40 2.62 -22.65
N PRO A 260 -10.52 2.89 -23.63
CA PRO A 260 -10.31 4.24 -24.15
C PRO A 260 -11.61 4.94 -24.60
N ASP A 261 -12.59 4.16 -25.05
CA ASP A 261 -13.84 4.66 -25.64
C ASP A 261 -14.99 4.85 -24.62
N THR A 262 -14.80 4.51 -23.33
CA THR A 262 -15.83 4.67 -22.29
C THR A 262 -15.71 5.96 -21.47
N ALA A 263 -14.87 6.91 -21.90
CA ALA A 263 -14.71 8.21 -21.27
C ALA A 263 -15.90 9.15 -21.53
N VAL A 264 -17.11 8.74 -21.18
CA VAL A 264 -18.23 9.65 -20.99
C VAL A 264 -18.09 10.21 -19.57
N ILE A 265 -17.40 11.34 -19.45
CA ILE A 265 -17.40 12.13 -18.21
C ILE A 265 -18.81 12.70 -18.07
N PRO A 266 -19.60 12.35 -17.04
CA PRO A 266 -20.77 13.14 -16.72
C PRO A 266 -20.25 14.50 -16.25
N ALA A 267 -20.58 15.56 -16.98
CA ALA A 267 -20.23 16.91 -16.58
C ALA A 267 -20.65 17.15 -15.11
N PRO A 268 -19.83 17.85 -14.31
CA PRO A 268 -20.24 18.22 -12.96
C PRO A 268 -21.51 19.07 -13.07
N ARG A 269 -22.65 18.52 -12.65
CA ARG A 269 -23.87 19.31 -12.46
C ARG A 269 -23.64 20.19 -11.23
N HIS A 270 -23.05 21.37 -11.44
CA HIS A 270 -23.26 22.50 -10.54
C HIS A 270 -24.71 22.97 -10.70
N GLY A 271 -25.65 22.20 -10.15
CA GLY A 271 -27.04 22.59 -10.00
C GLY A 271 -27.23 23.24 -8.64
N LEU A 272 -26.79 24.50 -8.51
CA LEU A 272 -27.40 25.44 -7.57
C LEU A 272 -28.32 26.34 -8.38
N THR A 273 -29.47 25.79 -8.79
CA THR A 273 -30.65 26.64 -9.02
C THR A 273 -31.26 26.89 -7.65
N VAL A 274 -30.90 28.02 -7.07
CA VAL A 274 -31.66 28.64 -5.99
C VAL A 274 -32.82 29.35 -6.67
N ASP A 275 -33.97 28.68 -6.76
CA ASP A 275 -35.26 29.30 -7.02
C ASP A 275 -36.16 29.00 -5.82
N ALA A 276 -36.29 29.99 -4.93
CA ALA A 276 -37.46 30.41 -4.16
C ALA A 276 -37.02 31.22 -2.92
#